data_AF-A0A937NTA5-F1
#
_entry.id   AF-A0A937NTA5-F1
#
_cell.length_a   1.000
_cell.length_b   1.000
_cell.length_c   1.000
_cell.angle_alpha   90.00
_cell.angle_beta   90.00
_cell.angle_gamma   90.00
#
_symmetry.space_group_name_H-M   'P 1'
#
loop_
_entity.id
_entity.type
_entity.pdbx_description
1 polymer ?
#
loop_
_entity_poly.entity_id
_entity_poly.type
_entity_poly.pdbx_seq_one_letter_code
_entity_poly.pdbx_strand_id
1 'polypeptide(L)'
;MPLNALEPSGSDVFSLRVPVGKTHSQRLIPLDERTVELIRRIIAQRACRQKRRLPPRLRRLMMIDHFGRHIGKARYNCIIKELTEHIDTTERIYCHRLRHTFATEMARAGMPMPALMKLLGHKTPKMTMRYVQVAQVDVRQAYDQALPQLAVIRSVENRILPGLPGPSDPLPVAPGSDQPLKLMSTVIDRLESLRRDAPDPAHAKQLQRFIERMRKAGLDLKEIL
;
A
#
# COMPACT_ATOMS: atom_id res chain seq x y z
N MET A 1 -24.90 8.98 -10.40
CA MET A 1 -24.28 10.02 -9.53
C MET A 1 -25.28 11.12 -9.30
N PRO A 2 -25.43 11.61 -8.05
CA PRO A 2 -26.27 12.75 -7.76
C PRO A 2 -25.59 14.07 -8.19
N LEU A 3 -26.36 15.15 -8.34
CA LEU A 3 -25.84 16.48 -8.74
C LEU A 3 -24.92 17.11 -7.68
N ASN A 4 -25.14 16.81 -6.40
CA ASN A 4 -24.33 17.27 -5.28
C ASN A 4 -23.17 16.32 -4.95
N ALA A 5 -22.71 15.53 -5.93
CA ALA A 5 -21.61 14.59 -5.72
C ALA A 5 -20.23 15.26 -5.60
N LEU A 6 -20.07 16.49 -6.10
CA LEU A 6 -18.82 17.23 -6.03
C LEU A 6 -18.72 17.96 -4.68
N GLU A 7 -17.71 17.63 -3.89
CA GLU A 7 -17.53 18.17 -2.54
C GLU A 7 -16.16 18.84 -2.38
N PRO A 8 -16.09 20.03 -1.77
CA PRO A 8 -14.81 20.61 -1.38
C PRO A 8 -14.20 19.79 -0.23
N SER A 9 -12.91 19.50 -0.34
CA SER A 9 -12.14 18.69 0.63
C SER A 9 -10.96 19.47 1.24
N GLY A 10 -10.80 20.75 0.92
CA GLY A 10 -9.71 21.63 1.35
C GLY A 10 -9.77 22.99 0.64
N SER A 11 -8.71 23.80 0.76
CA SER A 11 -8.66 25.17 0.22
C SER A 11 -8.65 25.27 -1.31
N ASP A 12 -8.42 24.17 -2.04
CA ASP A 12 -8.62 24.09 -3.51
C ASP A 12 -8.77 22.64 -4.02
N VAL A 13 -8.99 21.68 -3.12
CA VAL A 13 -9.07 20.25 -3.46
C VAL A 13 -10.53 19.84 -3.48
N PHE A 14 -10.97 19.26 -4.59
CA PHE A 14 -12.33 18.72 -4.71
C PHE A 14 -12.30 17.19 -4.74
N SER A 15 -13.33 16.60 -4.16
CA SER A 15 -13.55 15.16 -4.16
C SER A 15 -14.91 14.82 -4.74
N LEU A 16 -14.98 13.73 -5.50
CA LEU A 16 -16.24 13.16 -5.95
C LEU A 16 -16.74 12.13 -4.95
N ARG A 17 -17.88 12.42 -4.33
CA ARG A 17 -18.63 11.48 -3.51
C ARG A 17 -19.35 10.47 -4.41
N VAL A 18 -18.85 9.24 -4.37
CA VAL A 18 -19.52 8.10 -5.01
C VAL A 18 -20.43 7.43 -3.97
N PRO A 19 -21.77 7.53 -4.13
CA PRO A 19 -22.71 6.91 -3.21
C PRO A 19 -22.61 5.39 -3.27
N VAL A 20 -23.05 4.76 -2.17
CA VAL A 20 -23.12 3.30 -2.02
C VAL A 20 -23.89 2.67 -3.17
N GLY A 21 -23.17 1.92 -4.01
CA GLY A 21 -23.73 0.96 -4.93
C GLY A 21 -23.69 -0.45 -4.33
N LYS A 22 -23.54 -1.47 -5.18
CA LYS A 22 -23.45 -2.89 -4.79
C LYS A 22 -22.38 -3.23 -3.74
N THR A 23 -21.41 -2.35 -3.49
CA THR A 23 -20.29 -2.59 -2.56
C THR A 23 -20.56 -2.17 -1.12
N HIS A 24 -21.69 -1.54 -0.79
CA HIS A 24 -22.03 -1.02 0.55
C HIS A 24 -20.98 -0.08 1.18
N SER A 25 -20.00 0.39 0.40
CA SER A 25 -19.01 1.39 0.82
C SER A 25 -19.14 2.67 0.00
N GLN A 26 -19.33 3.79 0.71
CA GLN A 26 -19.18 5.13 0.15
C GLN A 26 -17.68 5.41 -0.02
N ARG A 27 -17.31 6.11 -1.10
CA ARG A 27 -15.93 6.54 -1.30
C ARG A 27 -15.86 7.99 -1.80
N LEU A 28 -14.81 8.67 -1.37
CA LEU A 28 -14.41 9.99 -1.83
C LEU A 28 -13.23 9.79 -2.79
N ILE A 29 -13.40 10.25 -4.03
CA ILE A 29 -12.38 10.17 -5.07
C ILE A 29 -11.79 11.57 -5.23
N PRO A 30 -10.53 11.82 -4.87
CA PRO A 30 -9.89 13.10 -5.15
C PRO A 30 -9.86 13.35 -6.65
N LEU A 31 -10.14 14.59 -7.05
CA LEU A 31 -10.17 15.01 -8.44
C LEU A 31 -9.11 16.07 -8.69
N ASP A 32 -8.50 16.02 -9.87
CA ASP A 32 -7.70 17.10 -10.41
C ASP A 32 -8.58 18.25 -10.89
N GLU A 33 -7.98 19.44 -11.00
CA GLU A 33 -8.66 20.67 -11.38
C GLU A 33 -9.39 20.57 -12.72
N ARG A 34 -8.78 19.94 -13.73
CA ARG A 34 -9.40 19.78 -15.06
C ARG A 34 -10.66 18.92 -14.97
N THR A 35 -10.61 17.81 -14.23
CA THR A 35 -11.80 16.96 -14.03
C THR A 35 -12.90 17.70 -13.27
N VAL A 36 -12.54 18.52 -12.28
CA VAL A 36 -13.50 19.37 -11.56
C VAL A 36 -14.18 20.34 -12.51
N GLU A 37 -13.42 21.00 -13.38
CA GLU A 37 -13.95 21.93 -14.38
C GLU A 37 -14.93 21.22 -15.33
N LEU A 38 -14.57 20.04 -15.84
CA LEU A 38 -15.46 19.24 -16.70
C LEU A 38 -16.76 18.88 -15.98
N ILE A 39 -16.69 18.47 -14.71
CA ILE A 39 -17.89 18.16 -13.91
C ILE A 39 -18.74 19.41 -13.69
N ARG A 40 -18.13 20.57 -13.38
CA ARG A 40 -18.85 21.84 -13.25
C ARG A 40 -19.56 22.23 -14.54
N ARG A 41 -18.90 22.07 -15.70
CA ARG A 41 -19.51 22.30 -17.01
C ARG A 41 -20.73 21.39 -17.23
N ILE A 42 -20.63 20.10 -16.88
CA ILE A 42 -21.76 19.16 -16.95
C ILE A 42 -22.91 19.61 -16.03
N ILE A 43 -22.63 20.02 -14.80
CA ILE A 43 -23.63 20.51 -13.84
C ILE A 43 -24.31 21.80 -14.35
N ALA A 44 -23.55 22.73 -14.90
CA ALA A 44 -24.08 23.97 -15.48
C ALA A 44 -25.01 23.68 -16.67
N GLN A 45 -24.58 22.83 -17.61
CA GLN A 45 -25.41 22.39 -18.72
C GLN A 45 -26.70 21.69 -18.25
N ARG A 46 -26.64 20.97 -17.13
CA ARG A 46 -27.82 20.35 -16.50
C ARG A 46 -28.79 21.37 -15.92
N ALA A 47 -28.29 22.43 -15.28
CA ALA A 47 -29.13 23.50 -14.75
C ALA A 47 -29.90 24.19 -15.88
N CYS A 48 -29.27 24.45 -17.03
CA CYS A 48 -29.93 25.03 -18.20
C CYS A 48 -31.03 24.12 -18.80
N ARG A 49 -30.84 22.79 -18.77
CA ARG A 49 -31.80 21.80 -19.31
C ARG A 49 -32.99 21.52 -18.40
N GLN A 50 -32.95 21.95 -17.13
CA GLN A 50 -33.98 21.67 -16.12
C GLN A 50 -35.36 22.31 -16.42
N LYS A 51 -35.46 23.16 -17.45
CA LYS A 51 -36.72 23.74 -17.94
C LYS A 51 -37.65 22.72 -18.64
N ARG A 52 -37.13 21.58 -19.10
CA ARG A 52 -37.93 20.45 -19.61
C ARG A 52 -38.45 19.62 -18.42
N ARG A 53 -39.75 19.27 -18.41
CA ARG A 53 -40.43 18.51 -17.32
C ARG A 53 -39.79 17.12 -17.10
N LEU A 54 -38.65 17.07 -16.40
CA LEU A 54 -37.98 15.83 -16.05
C LEU A 54 -38.70 15.13 -14.88
N PRO A 55 -38.85 13.80 -14.91
CA PRO A 55 -39.35 13.03 -13.78
C PRO A 55 -38.53 13.29 -12.51
N PRO A 56 -39.14 13.33 -11.30
CA PRO A 56 -38.44 13.66 -10.06
C PRO A 56 -37.18 12.83 -9.79
N ARG A 57 -37.20 11.53 -10.14
CA ARG A 57 -36.05 10.62 -9.99
C ARG A 57 -34.82 11.02 -10.83
N LEU A 58 -35.04 11.63 -12.01
CA LEU A 58 -33.97 12.01 -12.95
C LEU A 58 -33.43 13.42 -12.70
N ARG A 59 -34.18 14.25 -11.96
CA ARG A 59 -33.75 15.60 -11.57
C ARG A 59 -32.51 15.59 -10.69
N ARG A 60 -32.35 14.57 -9.84
CA ARG A 60 -31.23 14.46 -8.91
C ARG A 60 -29.97 13.89 -9.54
N LEU A 61 -30.05 13.28 -10.72
CA LEU A 61 -28.92 12.62 -11.37
C LEU A 61 -28.06 13.65 -12.11
N MET A 62 -26.75 13.44 -12.12
CA MET A 62 -25.79 14.29 -12.86
C MET A 62 -25.84 14.03 -14.37
N MET A 63 -26.07 12.78 -14.79
CA MET A 63 -26.00 12.38 -16.21
C MET A 63 -27.34 11.85 -16.71
N ILE A 64 -27.87 12.46 -17.77
CA ILE A 64 -29.05 12.03 -18.54
C ILE A 64 -28.73 12.16 -20.02
N ASP A 65 -29.43 11.38 -20.82
CA ASP A 65 -29.40 11.49 -22.27
C ASP A 65 -30.10 12.77 -22.76
N HIS A 66 -29.95 13.13 -24.03
CA HIS A 66 -30.62 14.25 -24.69
C HIS A 66 -32.14 14.24 -24.47
N PHE A 67 -32.75 13.05 -24.49
CA PHE A 67 -34.18 12.83 -24.26
C PHE A 67 -34.60 12.84 -22.78
N GLY A 68 -33.69 13.14 -21.86
CA GLY A 68 -33.99 13.15 -20.43
C GLY A 68 -34.16 11.76 -19.82
N ARG A 69 -33.50 10.74 -20.39
CA ARG A 69 -33.48 9.35 -19.88
C ARG A 69 -32.21 9.08 -19.08
N HIS A 70 -32.25 8.12 -18.16
CA HIS A 70 -31.06 7.68 -17.43
C HIS A 70 -30.06 7.02 -18.39
N ILE A 71 -28.80 7.44 -18.34
CA ILE A 71 -27.72 6.81 -19.11
C ILE A 71 -27.24 5.57 -18.35
N GLY A 72 -27.57 4.39 -18.87
CA GLY A 72 -27.06 3.11 -18.36
C GLY A 72 -25.65 2.78 -18.86
N LYS A 73 -25.04 1.75 -18.25
CA LYS A 73 -23.70 1.25 -18.62
C LYS A 73 -23.55 0.96 -20.12
N ALA A 74 -24.57 0.38 -20.75
CA ALA A 74 -24.55 0.05 -22.18
C ALA A 74 -24.37 1.31 -23.04
N ARG A 75 -25.11 2.38 -22.73
CA ARG A 75 -25.02 3.65 -23.48
C ARG A 75 -23.65 4.32 -23.30
N TYR A 76 -23.06 4.28 -22.12
CA TYR A 76 -21.68 4.75 -21.92
C TYR A 76 -20.69 3.99 -22.81
N ASN A 77 -20.80 2.66 -22.87
CA ASN A 77 -19.92 1.86 -23.71
C ASN A 77 -20.16 2.12 -25.20
N CYS A 78 -21.39 2.41 -25.64
CA CYS A 78 -21.66 2.85 -27.02
C CYS A 78 -20.98 4.18 -27.32
N ILE A 79 -21.16 5.18 -26.45
CA ILE A 79 -20.54 6.50 -26.63
C ILE A 79 -19.01 6.39 -26.65
N ILE A 80 -18.42 5.60 -25.74
CA ILE A 80 -16.98 5.38 -25.75
C ILE A 80 -16.55 4.70 -27.04
N LYS A 81 -17.29 3.68 -27.50
CA LYS A 81 -17.00 3.01 -28.76
C LYS A 81 -16.98 4.02 -29.91
N GLU A 82 -18.05 4.80 -30.07
CA GLU A 82 -18.17 5.87 -31.08
C GLU A 82 -17.00 6.85 -31.02
N LEU A 83 -16.61 7.32 -29.83
CA LEU A 83 -15.47 8.24 -29.65
C LEU A 83 -14.11 7.60 -29.98
N THR A 84 -14.03 6.28 -29.95
CA THR A 84 -12.78 5.53 -30.18
C THR A 84 -12.74 4.86 -31.54
N GLU A 85 -13.76 5.00 -32.38
CA GLU A 85 -13.83 4.37 -33.71
C GLU A 85 -12.74 4.85 -34.67
N HIS A 86 -12.21 6.05 -34.44
CA HIS A 86 -11.14 6.64 -35.25
C HIS A 86 -9.74 6.39 -34.67
N ILE A 87 -9.64 5.68 -33.55
CA ILE A 87 -8.37 5.35 -32.94
C ILE A 87 -7.91 4.03 -33.52
N ASP A 88 -6.72 4.02 -34.12
CA ASP A 88 -6.10 2.81 -34.63
C ASP A 88 -5.57 1.96 -33.46
N THR A 89 -6.44 1.11 -32.92
CA THR A 89 -6.10 0.19 -31.84
C THR A 89 -6.79 -1.15 -32.06
N THR A 90 -6.05 -2.23 -31.82
CA THR A 90 -6.56 -3.60 -31.90
C THR A 90 -7.44 -3.94 -30.70
N GLU A 91 -7.38 -3.14 -29.63
CA GLU A 91 -8.05 -3.42 -28.37
C GLU A 91 -9.35 -2.64 -28.20
N ARG A 92 -10.41 -3.34 -27.79
CA ARG A 92 -11.71 -2.70 -27.55
C ARG A 92 -11.69 -1.83 -26.29
N ILE A 93 -11.94 -0.53 -26.45
CA ILE A 93 -12.02 0.43 -25.35
C ILE A 93 -13.46 0.47 -24.77
N TYR A 94 -13.57 0.42 -23.45
CA TYR A 94 -14.83 0.56 -22.69
C TYR A 94 -14.55 0.96 -21.24
N CYS A 95 -15.59 1.37 -20.47
CA CYS A 95 -15.40 1.95 -19.13
C CYS A 95 -14.52 1.12 -18.19
N HIS A 96 -14.65 -0.21 -18.20
CA HIS A 96 -13.89 -1.07 -17.31
C HIS A 96 -12.42 -1.21 -17.75
N ARG A 97 -12.12 -1.12 -19.05
CA ARG A 97 -10.73 -1.03 -19.52
C ARG A 97 -10.09 0.30 -19.17
N LEU A 98 -10.79 1.41 -19.34
CA LEU A 98 -10.29 2.73 -18.89
C LEU A 98 -9.94 2.72 -17.39
N ARG A 99 -10.77 2.05 -16.58
CA ARG A 99 -10.48 1.83 -15.16
C ARG A 99 -9.21 0.99 -14.94
N HIS A 100 -8.98 -0.05 -15.73
CA HIS A 100 -7.75 -0.86 -15.65
C HIS A 100 -6.53 -0.03 -15.99
N THR A 101 -6.57 0.71 -17.11
CA THR A 101 -5.51 1.62 -17.52
C THR A 101 -5.20 2.62 -16.41
N PHE A 102 -6.22 3.30 -15.89
CA PHE A 102 -6.04 4.23 -14.77
C PHE A 102 -5.38 3.55 -13.55
N ALA A 103 -5.84 2.36 -13.16
CA ALA A 103 -5.28 1.66 -12.01
C ALA A 103 -3.82 1.24 -12.21
N THR A 104 -3.47 0.77 -13.41
CA THR A 104 -2.09 0.41 -13.77
C THR A 104 -1.19 1.65 -13.81
N GLU A 105 -1.64 2.76 -14.41
CA GLU A 105 -0.88 4.01 -14.44
C GLU A 105 -0.64 4.58 -13.04
N MET A 106 -1.66 4.58 -12.17
CA MET A 106 -1.48 5.00 -10.78
C MET A 106 -0.52 4.09 -10.01
N ALA A 107 -0.55 2.78 -10.25
CA ALA A 107 0.39 1.85 -9.66
C ALA A 107 1.83 2.08 -10.16
N ARG A 108 2.02 2.34 -11.47
CA ARG A 108 3.32 2.71 -12.06
C ARG A 108 3.86 4.03 -11.50
N ALA A 109 2.98 5.00 -11.26
CA ALA A 109 3.31 6.27 -10.63
C ALA A 109 3.67 6.14 -9.13
N GLY A 110 3.69 4.93 -8.57
CA GLY A 110 4.10 4.68 -7.19
C GLY A 110 2.98 4.88 -6.15
N MET A 111 1.71 4.94 -6.56
CA MET A 111 0.61 5.04 -5.58
C MET A 111 0.61 3.81 -4.65
N PRO A 112 0.59 4.01 -3.32
CA PRO A 112 0.55 2.91 -2.37
C PRO A 112 -0.68 2.01 -2.60
N MET A 113 -0.46 0.69 -2.59
CA MET A 113 -1.51 -0.30 -2.87
C MET A 113 -2.76 -0.14 -1.98
N PRO A 114 -2.66 0.14 -0.65
CA PRO A 114 -3.83 0.40 0.17
C PRO A 114 -4.63 1.65 -0.26
N ALA A 115 -3.94 2.70 -0.71
CA ALA A 115 -4.59 3.91 -1.22
C ALA A 115 -5.32 3.63 -2.55
N LEU A 116 -4.65 2.91 -3.46
CA LEU A 116 -5.24 2.48 -4.73
C LEU A 116 -6.46 1.56 -4.52
N MET A 117 -6.40 0.64 -3.56
CA MET A 117 -7.55 -0.19 -3.17
C MET A 117 -8.76 0.66 -2.75
N LYS A 118 -8.54 1.65 -1.88
CA LYS A 118 -9.59 2.53 -1.38
C LYS A 118 -10.20 3.38 -2.51
N LEU A 119 -9.35 3.92 -3.38
CA LEU A 119 -9.74 4.70 -4.56
C LEU A 119 -10.65 3.89 -5.52
N LEU A 120 -10.25 2.64 -5.79
CA LEU A 120 -10.99 1.74 -6.68
C LEU A 120 -12.21 1.10 -6.00
N GLY A 121 -12.27 1.10 -4.66
CA GLY A 121 -13.32 0.44 -3.88
C GLY A 121 -13.18 -1.09 -3.87
N HIS A 122 -11.95 -1.59 -3.84
CA HIS A 122 -11.64 -3.01 -3.79
C HIS A 122 -11.69 -3.54 -2.36
N LYS A 123 -12.41 -4.65 -2.15
CA LYS A 123 -12.54 -5.29 -0.82
C LYS A 123 -11.33 -6.15 -0.45
N THR A 124 -10.65 -6.71 -1.46
CA THR A 124 -9.53 -7.63 -1.24
C THR A 124 -8.29 -7.17 -2.00
N PRO A 125 -7.08 -7.36 -1.43
CA PRO A 125 -5.81 -7.07 -2.10
C PRO A 125 -5.68 -7.74 -3.47
N LYS A 126 -6.20 -8.96 -3.60
CA LYS A 126 -6.18 -9.75 -4.85
C LYS A 126 -6.77 -9.01 -6.04
N MET A 127 -7.79 -8.18 -5.83
CA MET A 127 -8.41 -7.39 -6.91
C MET A 127 -7.48 -6.30 -7.46
N THR A 128 -6.63 -5.72 -6.61
CA THR A 128 -5.67 -4.66 -7.00
C THR A 128 -4.34 -5.23 -7.48
N MET A 129 -3.97 -6.41 -6.99
CA MET A 129 -2.68 -7.05 -7.31
C MET A 129 -2.46 -7.25 -8.81
N ARG A 130 -3.53 -7.51 -9.57
CA ARG A 130 -3.48 -7.61 -11.03
C ARG A 130 -2.86 -6.38 -11.69
N TYR A 131 -3.07 -5.18 -11.16
CA TYR A 131 -2.52 -3.95 -11.75
C TYR A 131 -1.07 -3.74 -11.38
N VAL A 132 -0.70 -4.08 -10.15
CA VAL A 132 0.67 -3.94 -9.64
C VAL A 132 1.62 -4.89 -10.40
N GLN A 133 1.17 -6.11 -10.69
CA GLN A 133 1.94 -7.07 -11.48
C GLN A 133 2.21 -6.55 -12.90
N VAL A 134 1.23 -5.90 -13.53
CA VAL A 134 1.36 -5.30 -14.87
C VAL A 134 2.19 -4.01 -14.84
N ALA A 135 2.19 -3.29 -13.71
CA ALA A 135 2.98 -2.09 -13.53
C ALA A 135 4.49 -2.36 -13.48
N GLN A 136 4.92 -3.61 -13.18
CA GLN A 136 6.33 -4.01 -13.09
C GLN A 136 7.19 -3.01 -12.31
N VAL A 137 6.70 -2.57 -11.15
CA VAL A 137 7.39 -1.57 -10.33
C VAL A 137 8.77 -2.08 -9.96
N ASP A 138 9.81 -1.35 -10.35
CA ASP A 138 11.20 -1.68 -10.04
C ASP A 138 11.42 -1.59 -8.53
N VAL A 139 11.76 -2.72 -7.92
CA VAL A 139 12.04 -2.83 -6.49
C VAL A 139 13.14 -1.88 -6.07
N ARG A 140 14.15 -1.66 -6.91
CA ARG A 140 15.26 -0.75 -6.62
C ARG A 140 14.79 0.69 -6.59
N GLN A 141 14.01 1.11 -7.60
CA GLN A 141 13.44 2.46 -7.65
C GLN A 141 12.51 2.73 -6.45
N ALA A 142 11.66 1.76 -6.09
CA ALA A 142 10.78 1.90 -4.94
C ALA A 142 11.55 2.00 -3.62
N TYR A 143 12.64 1.25 -3.47
CA TYR A 143 13.55 1.34 -2.32
C TYR A 143 14.21 2.72 -2.23
N ASP A 144 14.77 3.21 -3.34
CA ASP A 144 15.46 4.50 -3.40
C ASP A 144 14.49 5.67 -3.11
N GLN A 145 13.21 5.55 -3.46
CA GLN A 145 12.17 6.53 -3.11
C GLN A 145 11.75 6.49 -1.63
N ALA A 146 11.80 5.33 -0.99
CA ALA A 146 11.40 5.16 0.40
C ALA A 146 12.49 5.65 1.37
N LEU A 147 13.76 5.54 1.01
CA LEU A 147 14.90 5.83 1.88
C LEU A 147 14.93 7.29 2.40
N PRO A 148 14.68 8.33 1.57
CA PRO A 148 14.61 9.72 2.06
C PRO A 148 13.49 9.94 3.07
N GLN A 149 12.34 9.28 2.91
CA GLN A 149 11.22 9.42 3.85
C GLN A 149 11.55 8.80 5.22
N LEU A 150 12.28 7.68 5.23
CA LEU A 150 12.80 7.09 6.47
C LEU A 150 13.80 8.00 7.18
N ALA A 151 14.66 8.70 6.43
CA ALA A 151 15.63 9.64 7.02
C ALA A 151 14.91 10.81 7.73
N VAL A 152 13.83 11.33 7.15
CA VAL A 152 12.99 12.35 7.79
C VAL A 152 12.35 11.81 9.09
N ILE A 153 11.75 10.62 9.04
CA ILE A 153 11.14 9.99 10.22
C ILE A 153 12.18 9.79 11.34
N ARG A 154 13.38 9.32 10.99
CA ARG A 154 14.48 9.11 11.94
C ARG A 154 15.08 10.41 12.46
N SER A 155 15.05 11.50 11.69
CA SER A 155 15.54 12.81 12.14
C SER A 155 14.66 13.41 13.25
N VAL A 156 13.37 13.05 13.29
CA VAL A 156 12.45 13.40 14.38
C VAL A 156 12.72 12.54 15.63
N GLU A 157 13.34 11.36 15.46
CA GLU A 157 13.87 10.51 16.53
C GLU A 157 15.35 10.78 16.84
N ASN A 158 15.80 12.04 16.82
CA ASN A 158 16.99 12.47 17.57
C ASN A 158 16.73 12.38 19.11
N ARG A 159 16.09 11.29 19.57
CA ARG A 159 16.37 10.73 20.88
C ARG A 159 17.82 10.31 20.80
N ILE A 160 18.66 11.03 21.53
CA ILE A 160 19.99 10.58 21.92
C ILE A 160 19.85 9.10 22.27
N LEU A 161 20.33 8.21 21.40
CA LEU A 161 20.51 6.83 21.79
C LEU A 161 21.43 6.92 23.02
N PRO A 162 21.01 6.47 24.22
CA PRO A 162 21.93 6.44 25.35
C PRO A 162 23.15 5.68 24.83
N GLY A 163 24.30 6.34 24.86
CA GLY A 163 25.54 5.72 24.42
C GLY A 163 25.60 4.38 25.13
N LEU A 164 25.66 3.28 24.36
CA LEU A 164 25.99 1.99 24.96
C LEU A 164 27.23 2.27 25.82
N PRO A 165 27.23 1.91 27.11
CA PRO A 165 28.43 2.05 27.91
C PRO A 165 29.53 1.36 27.11
N GLY A 166 30.46 2.17 26.58
CA GLY A 166 31.66 1.62 25.98
C GLY A 166 32.29 0.73 27.05
N PRO A 167 32.94 -0.38 26.67
CA PRO A 167 33.66 -1.18 27.64
C PRO A 167 34.64 -0.25 28.37
N SER A 168 34.30 0.12 29.60
CA SER A 168 35.05 1.07 30.42
C SER A 168 36.31 0.43 31.00
N ASP A 169 36.55 -0.83 30.66
CA ASP A 169 37.81 -1.51 30.86
C ASP A 169 38.34 -1.93 29.48
N PRO A 170 39.60 -1.61 29.14
CA PRO A 170 40.29 -2.35 28.10
C PRO A 170 40.20 -3.82 28.50
N LEU A 171 39.53 -4.63 27.66
CA LEU A 171 39.59 -6.07 27.79
C LEU A 171 41.07 -6.45 27.98
N PRO A 172 41.45 -7.22 29.01
CA PRO A 172 42.82 -7.65 29.17
C PRO A 172 43.13 -8.55 27.97
N VAL A 173 43.79 -7.98 26.97
CA VAL A 173 44.38 -8.75 25.88
C VAL A 173 45.65 -9.36 26.44
N ALA A 174 45.50 -10.49 27.12
CA ALA A 174 46.61 -11.39 27.37
C ALA A 174 46.77 -12.31 26.15
N PRO A 175 47.95 -12.36 25.51
CA PRO A 175 48.19 -13.25 24.38
C PRO A 175 48.27 -14.70 24.91
N GLY A 176 47.30 -15.54 24.51
CA GLY A 176 47.22 -16.94 24.95
C GLY A 176 45.89 -17.61 24.55
N SER A 177 45.79 -17.96 23.27
CA SER A 177 44.91 -18.86 22.48
C SER A 177 43.59 -19.51 22.99
N ASP A 178 43.19 -19.48 24.26
CA ASP A 178 42.07 -20.34 24.74
C ASP A 178 40.87 -19.57 25.33
N GLN A 179 40.94 -18.24 25.40
CA GLN A 179 39.92 -17.40 26.04
C GLN A 179 38.51 -17.52 25.41
N PRO A 180 38.35 -17.61 24.07
CA PRO A 180 37.04 -17.80 23.45
C PRO A 180 36.43 -19.17 23.81
N LEU A 181 37.26 -20.22 23.81
CA LEU A 181 36.84 -21.60 24.12
C LEU A 181 36.42 -21.74 25.59
N LYS A 182 37.15 -21.09 26.52
CA LYS A 182 36.81 -21.07 27.96
C LYS A 182 35.52 -20.28 28.25
N LEU A 183 35.29 -19.19 27.54
CA LEU A 183 34.02 -18.44 27.63
C LEU A 183 32.85 -19.28 27.12
N MET A 184 33.03 -19.96 25.98
CA MET A 184 32.00 -20.86 25.43
C MET A 184 31.67 -22.02 26.38
N SER A 185 32.66 -22.66 27.00
CA SER A 185 32.42 -23.73 27.97
C SER A 185 31.62 -23.24 29.19
N THR A 186 31.97 -22.07 29.72
CA THR A 186 31.29 -21.47 30.88
C THR A 186 29.82 -21.15 30.57
N VAL A 187 29.54 -20.65 29.36
CA VAL A 187 28.16 -20.38 28.91
C VAL A 187 27.38 -21.67 28.72
N ILE A 188 28.00 -22.71 28.15
CA ILE A 188 27.39 -24.04 27.99
C ILE A 188 27.00 -24.62 29.36
N ASP A 189 27.88 -24.55 30.36
CA ASP A 189 27.61 -25.06 31.70
C ASP A 189 26.45 -24.30 32.38
N ARG A 190 26.39 -22.97 32.20
CA ARG A 190 25.29 -22.16 32.73
C ARG A 190 23.96 -22.51 32.06
N LEU A 191 23.95 -22.73 30.75
CA LEU A 191 22.76 -23.14 30.01
C LEU A 191 22.31 -24.55 30.39
N GLU A 192 23.24 -25.47 30.69
CA GLU A 192 22.91 -26.79 31.21
C GLU A 192 22.24 -26.73 32.59
N SER A 193 22.74 -25.88 33.49
CA SER A 193 22.08 -25.63 34.78
C SER A 193 20.64 -25.14 34.57
N LEU A 194 20.45 -24.12 33.72
CA LEU A 194 19.12 -23.57 33.42
C LEU A 194 18.19 -24.60 32.74
N ARG A 195 18.74 -25.54 31.98
CA ARG A 195 17.97 -26.64 31.38
C ARG A 195 17.50 -27.65 32.42
N ARG A 196 18.31 -27.94 33.45
CA ARG A 196 17.94 -28.85 34.56
C ARG A 196 16.85 -28.23 35.43
N ASP A 197 16.91 -26.92 35.62
CA ASP A 197 15.96 -26.14 36.43
C ASP A 197 14.73 -25.65 35.62
N ALA A 198 14.59 -26.09 34.36
CA ALA A 198 13.52 -25.62 33.49
C ALA A 198 12.15 -26.14 33.94
N PRO A 199 11.14 -25.27 34.10
CA PRO A 199 9.81 -25.66 34.60
C PRO A 199 8.95 -26.38 33.56
N ASP A 200 9.30 -26.30 32.28
CA ASP A 200 8.51 -26.82 31.15
C ASP A 200 9.39 -27.70 30.22
N PRO A 201 8.94 -28.92 29.85
CA PRO A 201 9.65 -29.79 28.93
C PRO A 201 9.92 -29.17 27.55
N ALA A 202 9.08 -28.24 27.07
CA ALA A 202 9.34 -27.57 25.80
C ALA A 202 10.53 -26.60 25.89
N HIS A 203 10.62 -25.83 26.98
CA HIS A 203 11.75 -24.94 27.27
C HIS A 203 13.06 -25.72 27.45
N ALA A 204 13.02 -26.86 28.15
CA ALA A 204 14.18 -27.74 28.30
C ALA A 204 14.71 -28.24 26.95
N LYS A 205 13.80 -28.60 26.02
CA LYS A 205 14.14 -29.06 24.67
C LYS A 205 14.71 -27.95 23.78
N GLN A 206 14.25 -26.72 23.95
CA GLN A 206 14.79 -25.56 23.24
C GLN A 206 16.22 -25.22 23.72
N LEU A 207 16.45 -25.24 25.04
CA LEU A 207 17.78 -25.06 25.61
C LEU A 207 18.74 -26.16 25.16
N GLN A 208 18.29 -27.42 25.12
CA GLN A 208 19.10 -28.53 24.62
C GLN A 208 19.60 -28.29 23.19
N ARG A 209 18.70 -27.93 22.26
CA ARG A 209 19.06 -27.64 20.86
C ARG A 209 20.00 -26.45 20.71
N PHE A 210 19.97 -25.51 21.64
CA PHE A 210 20.86 -24.35 21.64
C PHE A 210 22.26 -24.73 22.16
N ILE A 211 22.33 -25.50 23.24
CA ILE A 211 23.57 -26.06 23.80
C ILE A 211 24.30 -26.94 22.76
N GLU A 212 23.57 -27.78 22.04
CA GLU A 212 24.15 -28.63 20.98
C GLU A 212 24.78 -27.80 19.84
N ARG A 213 24.12 -26.70 19.43
CA ARG A 213 24.66 -25.78 18.42
C ARG A 213 25.89 -25.03 18.90
N MET A 214 25.88 -24.59 20.16
CA MET A 214 27.03 -23.95 20.81
C MET A 214 28.23 -24.89 20.90
N ARG A 215 28.01 -26.16 21.27
CA ARG A 215 29.06 -27.19 21.29
C ARG A 215 29.67 -27.41 19.92
N LYS A 216 28.83 -27.49 18.89
CA LYS A 216 29.30 -27.63 17.50
C LYS A 216 30.16 -26.42 17.09
N ALA A 217 29.67 -25.21 17.32
CA ALA A 217 30.43 -23.99 17.02
C ALA A 217 31.76 -23.92 17.77
N GLY A 218 31.82 -24.41 19.01
CA GLY A 218 33.07 -24.46 19.78
C GLY A 218 34.08 -25.48 19.24
N LEU A 219 33.61 -26.61 18.68
CA LEU A 219 34.46 -27.57 17.97
C LEU A 219 35.02 -26.95 16.69
N ASP A 220 34.15 -26.31 15.89
CA ASP A 220 34.56 -25.64 14.65
C ASP A 220 35.60 -24.53 14.93
N LEU A 221 35.43 -23.78 16.03
CA LEU A 221 36.39 -22.75 16.47
C LEU A 221 37.74 -23.31 16.91
N LYS A 222 37.76 -24.54 17.44
CA LYS A 222 38.98 -25.24 17.85
C LYS A 222 39.77 -25.78 16.65
N GLU A 223 39.12 -25.99 15.50
CA GLU A 223 39.80 -26.36 14.25
C GLU A 223 40.45 -25.16 13.54
N ILE A 224 40.02 -23.93 13.87
CA ILE A 224 40.47 -22.68 13.21
C ILE A 224 41.57 -21.96 14.02
N LEU A 225 41.67 -22.21 15.33
CA LEU A 225 42.68 -21.66 16.25
C LEU A 225 43.89 -22.60 16.40
#